data_AF-A0A2Z6S9V8-F1
#
_entry.id   AF-A0A2Z6S9V8-F1
#
_cell.length_a   1.000
_cell.length_b   1.000
_cell.length_c   1.000
_cell.angle_alpha   90.00
_cell.angle_beta   90.00
_cell.angle_gamma   90.00
#
_symmetry.space_group_name_H-M   'P 1'
#
loop_
_entity.id
_entity.type
_entity.pdbx_description
1 polymer ?
#
loop_
_entity_poly.entity_id
_entity_poly.type
_entity_poly.pdbx_seq_one_letter_code
_entity_poly.pdbx_strand_id
1 'polypeptide(L)'
;MILKPLAESDTSTGFSGLTKIKKQSTQPTWQIDLKKTIDERFSAYKKEQFEEAALKKNRLIPVTAVLLNWKRVESLQTAVNYISKYPFIKEILVWNNNNETRVYNKDFKLNNSDVELYVFNSEENLHDLSKYTTCSMAKYDYCYFQDDDWLNLYMDSLYTNFLENPNLIHSNSMPVVYLESRRWMFANADKNLHTGFTWLGYGSFVSRAKVQRFLGQLGSISLIKDRLKLADRYFSLWTNQYPYQLSNPLTPLDQKDGWGVDQWNMVYNNILDATQKLYTALAVKSSSELFTREEEKPYYNDRIIRAPCLNDKCLFLTNIDPFPHPSRIYYANNITHVRDQESKFNKLDFPSKFFWNNYAYHYAVDSDEKTCWNSYKIPKIGDYFGLQFVEPRFPKKITLISSKNFDPSFNIRVSSDGNRWRTCNIIKTSNTDYKKSVTFKFNCSNTVKNIRFIRIEASKNFLEPFEICSLILEELNV
;
A
#
# COMPACT_ATOMS: atom_id res chain seq x y z
N MET A 1 6.86 -12.75 -15.10
CA MET A 1 8.16 -13.15 -14.53
C MET A 1 7.89 -13.66 -13.12
N ILE A 2 8.28 -14.91 -12.80
CA ILE A 2 7.80 -15.63 -11.61
C ILE A 2 8.54 -15.19 -10.34
N LEU A 3 7.77 -14.84 -9.30
CA LEU A 3 8.20 -14.55 -7.93
C LEU A 3 8.35 -15.86 -7.12
N LYS A 4 9.58 -16.35 -6.93
CA LYS A 4 9.88 -17.43 -5.98
C LYS A 4 10.73 -16.91 -4.81
N PRO A 5 10.28 -17.06 -3.55
CA PRO A 5 11.10 -16.79 -2.37
C PRO A 5 12.22 -17.83 -2.21
N LEU A 6 13.28 -17.44 -1.51
CA LEU A 6 14.53 -18.19 -1.26
C LEU A 6 14.43 -19.38 -0.29
N ALA A 7 13.25 -19.67 0.24
CA ALA A 7 13.05 -20.71 1.24
C ALA A 7 12.79 -22.11 0.66
N GLU A 8 12.74 -22.29 -0.66
CA GLU A 8 12.66 -23.62 -1.28
C GLU A 8 14.06 -24.12 -1.65
N SER A 9 14.85 -24.51 -0.66
CA SER A 9 16.03 -25.35 -0.87
C SER A 9 16.07 -26.48 0.16
N ASP A 10 15.10 -27.39 0.11
CA ASP A 10 15.16 -28.66 0.83
C ASP A 10 15.04 -29.84 -0.15
N THR A 11 16.19 -30.47 -0.36
CA THR A 11 16.43 -31.92 -0.44
C THR A 11 15.22 -32.83 -0.74
N SER A 12 15.19 -33.39 -1.95
CA SER A 12 14.66 -34.74 -2.17
C SER A 12 15.55 -35.49 -3.17
N THR A 13 16.30 -36.44 -2.65
CA THR A 13 17.01 -37.47 -3.40
C THR A 13 16.04 -38.34 -4.21
N GLY A 14 16.36 -38.56 -5.49
CA GLY A 14 15.98 -39.73 -6.29
C GLY A 14 14.50 -39.87 -6.67
N PHE A 15 14.17 -39.64 -7.95
CA PHE A 15 13.64 -40.67 -8.86
C PHE A 15 13.47 -40.08 -10.26
N SER A 16 14.07 -40.76 -11.23
CA SER A 16 13.99 -40.51 -12.67
C SER A 16 12.60 -40.79 -13.23
N GLY A 17 12.09 -39.92 -14.10
CA GLY A 17 10.91 -40.22 -14.91
C GLY A 17 10.24 -38.98 -15.49
N LEU A 18 10.46 -38.72 -16.78
CA LEU A 18 9.90 -37.61 -17.55
C LEU A 18 8.37 -37.65 -17.65
N THR A 19 7.72 -36.55 -17.25
CA THR A 19 6.63 -35.95 -18.05
C THR A 19 6.48 -34.48 -17.66
N LYS A 20 6.90 -33.58 -18.56
CA LYS A 20 6.73 -32.12 -18.41
C LYS A 20 5.24 -31.77 -18.50
N ILE A 21 4.55 -31.83 -17.37
CA ILE A 21 3.25 -31.15 -17.22
C ILE A 21 3.57 -29.65 -17.18
N LYS A 22 3.23 -28.94 -18.26
CA LYS A 22 3.15 -27.47 -18.26
C LYS A 22 2.16 -27.10 -17.15
N LYS A 23 2.65 -26.72 -15.97
CA LYS A 23 1.82 -26.05 -14.96
C LYS A 23 1.42 -24.70 -15.55
N GLN A 24 0.22 -24.67 -16.11
CA GLN A 24 -0.51 -23.45 -16.43
C GLN A 24 -0.59 -22.66 -15.12
N SER A 25 0.04 -21.51 -15.08
CA SER A 25 -0.02 -20.57 -13.96
C SER A 25 -1.45 -20.05 -13.87
N THR A 26 -2.29 -20.66 -13.03
CA THR A 26 -3.63 -20.20 -12.69
C THR A 26 -3.55 -19.07 -11.66
N GLN A 27 -2.98 -17.93 -12.05
CA GLN A 27 -3.32 -16.68 -11.38
C GLN A 27 -4.47 -16.05 -12.15
N PRO A 28 -5.52 -15.54 -11.48
CA PRO A 28 -6.54 -14.75 -12.15
C PRO A 28 -5.85 -13.52 -12.74
N THR A 29 -5.59 -13.56 -14.04
CA THR A 29 -5.42 -12.36 -14.84
C THR A 29 -6.74 -11.63 -14.77
N TRP A 30 -6.83 -10.65 -13.90
CA TRP A 30 -7.84 -9.61 -13.97
C TRP A 30 -7.73 -9.01 -15.38
N GLN A 31 -8.57 -9.46 -16.30
CA GLN A 31 -8.69 -8.83 -17.62
C GLN A 31 -9.50 -7.54 -17.44
N ILE A 32 -8.92 -6.62 -16.67
CA ILE A 32 -9.31 -5.23 -16.73
C ILE A 32 -8.91 -4.79 -18.13
N ASP A 33 -9.86 -4.26 -18.89
CA ASP A 33 -9.51 -3.48 -20.08
C ASP A 33 -8.73 -2.27 -19.60
N LEU A 34 -7.40 -2.43 -19.59
CA LEU A 34 -6.50 -1.48 -18.95
C LEU A 34 -6.59 -0.13 -19.64
N LYS A 35 -6.68 -0.12 -20.97
CA LYS A 35 -6.81 1.12 -21.73
C LYS A 35 -8.10 1.83 -21.36
N LYS A 36 -9.23 1.12 -21.40
CA LYS A 36 -10.53 1.67 -20.97
C LYS A 36 -10.48 2.20 -19.55
N THR A 37 -9.87 1.46 -18.62
CA THR A 37 -9.79 1.84 -17.20
C THR A 37 -8.91 3.07 -16.99
N ILE A 38 -7.78 3.15 -17.68
CA ILE A 38 -6.91 4.32 -17.70
C ILE A 38 -7.68 5.53 -18.21
N ASP A 39 -8.41 5.37 -19.33
CA ASP A 39 -9.13 6.45 -20.00
C ASP A 39 -10.30 6.97 -19.15
N GLU A 40 -11.11 6.07 -18.58
CA GLU A 40 -12.32 6.40 -17.79
C GLU A 40 -12.02 6.86 -16.36
N ARG A 41 -10.85 6.54 -15.80
CA ARG A 41 -10.54 6.90 -14.41
C ARG A 41 -10.07 8.35 -14.31
N PHE A 42 -10.77 9.10 -13.46
CA PHE A 42 -10.50 10.49 -13.11
C PHE A 42 -10.64 10.66 -11.59
N SER A 43 -9.97 11.68 -11.06
CA SER A 43 -10.03 11.98 -9.64
C SER A 43 -11.44 12.39 -9.21
N ALA A 44 -11.88 11.86 -8.07
CA ALA A 44 -13.04 12.34 -7.33
C ALA A 44 -12.77 13.70 -6.67
N TYR A 45 -11.49 14.06 -6.48
CA TYR A 45 -11.13 15.41 -6.07
C TYR A 45 -11.22 16.36 -7.27
N LYS A 46 -11.73 17.56 -7.01
CA LYS A 46 -11.95 18.59 -8.04
C LYS A 46 -10.84 19.62 -8.03
N LYS A 47 -10.56 20.21 -9.19
CA LYS A 47 -9.50 21.20 -9.39
C LYS A 47 -9.65 22.41 -8.47
N GLU A 48 -10.88 22.88 -8.28
CA GLU A 48 -11.20 24.07 -7.47
C GLU A 48 -10.87 23.84 -5.98
N GLN A 49 -10.80 22.58 -5.53
CA GLN A 49 -10.44 22.27 -4.15
C GLN A 49 -8.96 22.52 -3.85
N PHE A 50 -8.13 22.67 -4.88
CA PHE A 50 -6.68 22.90 -4.79
C PHE A 50 -6.27 24.34 -5.12
N GLU A 51 -7.23 25.25 -5.19
CA GLU A 51 -6.93 26.69 -5.18
C GLU A 51 -6.46 27.11 -3.78
N GLU A 52 -5.62 28.15 -3.71
CA GLU A 52 -4.93 28.57 -2.48
C GLU A 52 -5.88 28.78 -1.29
N ALA A 53 -7.04 29.40 -1.54
CA ALA A 53 -8.07 29.61 -0.52
C ALA A 53 -8.75 28.30 -0.06
N ALA A 54 -8.88 27.30 -0.95
CA ALA A 54 -9.57 26.04 -0.69
C ALA A 54 -8.67 25.03 0.05
N LEU A 55 -7.36 25.05 -0.19
CA LEU A 55 -6.38 24.14 0.44
C LEU A 55 -6.47 24.17 1.97
N LYS A 56 -6.43 25.37 2.56
CA LYS A 56 -6.48 25.54 4.03
C LYS A 56 -7.81 25.07 4.61
N LYS A 57 -8.92 25.35 3.92
CA LYS A 57 -10.27 24.97 4.36
C LYS A 57 -10.49 23.46 4.32
N ASN A 58 -10.03 22.82 3.25
CA ASN A 58 -10.27 21.40 3.00
C ASN A 58 -9.17 20.50 3.59
N ARG A 59 -8.07 21.09 4.09
CA ARG A 59 -6.87 20.39 4.55
C ARG A 59 -6.28 19.47 3.48
N LEU A 60 -6.35 19.91 2.22
CA LEU A 60 -5.77 19.19 1.10
C LEU A 60 -4.32 19.60 0.92
N ILE A 61 -3.52 18.66 0.45
CA ILE A 61 -2.06 18.78 0.34
C ILE A 61 -1.67 18.64 -1.13
N PRO A 62 -1.12 19.69 -1.77
CA PRO A 62 -0.54 19.56 -3.10
C PRO A 62 0.77 18.76 -3.03
N VAL A 63 1.04 17.98 -4.08
CA VAL A 63 2.13 16.99 -4.12
C VAL A 63 2.91 17.11 -5.42
N THR A 64 4.22 16.85 -5.33
CA THR A 64 5.11 16.62 -6.48
C THR A 64 5.16 15.13 -6.82
N ALA A 65 4.84 14.72 -8.02
CA ALA A 65 5.13 13.36 -8.48
C ALA A 65 6.59 13.25 -8.94
N VAL A 66 7.28 12.19 -8.54
CA VAL A 66 8.64 11.85 -8.97
C VAL A 66 8.58 10.50 -9.67
N LEU A 67 8.95 10.49 -10.94
CA LEU A 67 8.94 9.30 -11.79
C LEU A 67 10.33 9.01 -12.31
N LEU A 68 10.71 7.73 -12.26
CA LEU A 68 11.96 7.27 -12.84
C LEU A 68 11.72 6.65 -14.21
N ASN A 69 12.67 6.86 -15.13
CA ASN A 69 12.70 6.18 -16.41
C ASN A 69 13.99 5.38 -16.59
N TRP A 70 13.86 4.14 -17.01
CA TRP A 70 14.94 3.28 -17.46
C TRP A 70 14.45 2.42 -18.64
N LYS A 71 14.74 2.90 -19.86
CA LYS A 71 14.48 2.20 -21.14
C LYS A 71 13.00 1.97 -21.50
N ARG A 72 12.02 2.47 -20.72
CA ARG A 72 10.58 2.22 -20.96
C ARG A 72 9.79 3.51 -21.19
N VAL A 73 10.19 4.29 -22.18
CA VAL A 73 9.62 5.62 -22.46
C VAL A 73 8.10 5.60 -22.65
N GLU A 74 7.54 4.60 -23.33
CA GLU A 74 6.08 4.49 -23.54
C GLU A 74 5.31 4.23 -22.23
N SER A 75 5.88 3.41 -21.35
CA SER A 75 5.28 3.12 -20.04
C SER A 75 5.31 4.37 -19.16
N LEU A 76 6.42 5.10 -19.18
CA LEU A 76 6.55 6.39 -18.52
C LEU A 76 5.56 7.43 -19.07
N GLN A 77 5.39 7.53 -20.39
CA GLN A 77 4.40 8.42 -21.02
C GLN A 77 2.99 8.12 -20.53
N THR A 78 2.64 6.83 -20.45
CA THR A 78 1.36 6.36 -19.92
C THR A 78 1.19 6.78 -18.47
N ALA A 79 2.21 6.58 -17.63
CA ALA A 79 2.20 6.96 -16.22
C ALA A 79 2.03 8.48 -16.04
N VAL A 80 2.83 9.30 -16.72
CA VAL A 80 2.76 10.77 -16.65
C VAL A 80 1.39 11.29 -17.11
N ASN A 81 0.88 10.77 -18.24
CA ASN A 81 -0.43 11.14 -18.72
C ASN A 81 -1.51 10.82 -17.68
N TYR A 82 -1.48 9.61 -17.12
CA TYR A 82 -2.46 9.14 -16.15
C TYR A 82 -2.44 9.94 -14.84
N ILE A 83 -1.27 10.12 -14.20
CA ILE A 83 -1.19 10.82 -12.92
C ILE A 83 -1.53 12.31 -13.04
N SER A 84 -1.33 12.91 -14.22
CA SER A 84 -1.68 14.31 -14.45
C SER A 84 -3.20 14.56 -14.40
N LYS A 85 -4.03 13.52 -14.40
CA LYS A 85 -5.49 13.63 -14.19
C LYS A 85 -5.87 14.02 -12.76
N TYR A 86 -4.95 13.91 -11.80
CA TYR A 86 -5.24 14.07 -10.38
C TYR A 86 -4.90 15.48 -9.89
N PRO A 87 -5.88 16.28 -9.42
CA PRO A 87 -5.63 17.69 -9.11
C PRO A 87 -4.69 17.97 -7.94
N PHE A 88 -4.44 16.99 -7.08
CA PHE A 88 -3.43 17.09 -6.02
C PHE A 88 -1.99 16.96 -6.54
N ILE A 89 -1.78 16.37 -7.73
CA ILE A 89 -0.48 16.41 -8.40
C ILE A 89 -0.35 17.78 -9.07
N LYS A 90 0.58 18.60 -8.58
CA LYS A 90 0.80 19.97 -9.09
C LYS A 90 2.13 20.14 -9.81
N GLU A 91 3.06 19.23 -9.57
CA GLU A 91 4.38 19.18 -10.20
C GLU A 91 4.69 17.72 -10.52
N ILE A 92 5.29 17.48 -11.68
CA ILE A 92 5.82 16.18 -12.09
C ILE A 92 7.30 16.37 -12.43
N LEU A 93 8.16 15.64 -11.73
CA LEU A 93 9.59 15.57 -11.97
C LEU A 93 9.93 14.20 -12.53
N VAL A 94 10.37 14.15 -13.78
CA VAL A 94 10.82 12.94 -14.44
C VAL A 94 12.33 12.88 -14.40
N TRP A 95 12.88 11.85 -13.77
CA TRP A 95 14.31 11.57 -13.81
C TRP A 95 14.60 10.43 -14.79
N ASN A 96 15.28 10.75 -15.88
CA ASN A 96 15.69 9.78 -16.88
C ASN A 96 17.08 9.22 -16.55
N ASN A 97 17.11 7.96 -16.10
CA ASN A 97 18.33 7.23 -15.82
C ASN A 97 18.99 6.65 -17.09
N ASN A 98 18.35 6.76 -18.26
CA ASN A 98 18.91 6.26 -19.52
C ASN A 98 19.83 7.31 -20.17
N ASN A 99 21.12 7.01 -20.26
CA ASN A 99 22.11 7.87 -20.90
C ASN A 99 22.18 7.72 -22.44
N GLU A 100 21.58 6.66 -23.00
CA GLU A 100 21.53 6.41 -24.44
C GLU A 100 20.37 7.16 -25.11
N THR A 101 19.26 7.36 -24.38
CA THR A 101 18.05 7.99 -24.92
C THR A 101 17.63 9.14 -24.03
N ARG A 102 17.54 10.34 -24.60
CA ARG A 102 17.02 11.52 -23.89
C ARG A 102 15.52 11.66 -24.08
N VAL A 103 14.85 12.16 -23.04
CA VAL A 103 13.43 12.52 -23.05
C VAL A 103 13.27 14.00 -22.72
N TYR A 104 12.18 14.59 -23.19
CA TYR A 104 11.88 16.02 -23.08
C TYR A 104 10.41 16.24 -22.76
N ASN A 105 10.06 17.42 -22.24
CA ASN A 105 8.69 17.76 -21.88
C ASN A 105 7.68 17.53 -23.02
N LYS A 106 8.07 17.79 -24.27
CA LYS A 106 7.23 17.60 -25.46
C LYS A 106 6.84 16.14 -25.72
N ASP A 107 7.55 15.19 -25.12
CA ASP A 107 7.28 13.76 -25.27
C ASP A 107 6.11 13.30 -24.39
N PHE A 108 5.60 14.18 -23.51
CA PHE A 108 4.53 13.89 -22.57
C PHE A 108 3.29 14.72 -22.87
N LYS A 109 2.12 14.05 -22.82
CA LYS A 109 0.82 14.72 -22.89
C LYS A 109 0.22 14.77 -21.50
N LEU A 110 -0.04 15.97 -20.98
CA LEU A 110 -0.72 16.18 -19.70
C LEU A 110 -2.23 16.28 -19.91
N ASN A 111 -3.01 15.66 -19.03
CA ASN A 111 -4.47 15.80 -18.99
C ASN A 111 -4.89 17.08 -18.25
N ASN A 112 -4.04 17.60 -17.37
CA ASN A 112 -4.26 18.84 -16.64
C ASN A 112 -3.14 19.84 -16.97
N SER A 113 -3.51 20.97 -17.56
CA SER A 113 -2.58 22.03 -17.96
C SER A 113 -1.95 22.79 -16.79
N ASP A 114 -2.51 22.68 -15.58
CA ASP A 114 -1.97 23.33 -14.38
C ASP A 114 -0.76 22.61 -13.80
N VAL A 115 -0.46 21.41 -14.30
CA VAL A 115 0.62 20.58 -13.78
C VAL A 115 1.94 21.02 -14.42
N GLU A 116 2.89 21.44 -13.59
CA GLU A 116 4.25 21.76 -14.04
C GLU A 116 5.01 20.45 -14.31
N LEU A 117 5.65 20.33 -15.47
CA LEU A 117 6.46 19.16 -15.83
C LEU A 117 7.92 19.55 -16.03
N TYR A 118 8.82 18.85 -15.36
CA TYR A 118 10.27 18.99 -15.53
C TYR A 118 10.90 17.63 -15.80
N VAL A 119 11.81 17.59 -16.76
CA VAL A 119 12.52 16.37 -17.17
C VAL A 119 14.02 16.57 -17.00
N PHE A 120 14.65 15.67 -16.25
CA PHE A 120 16.08 15.64 -16.00
C PHE A 120 16.70 14.45 -16.72
N ASN A 121 17.64 14.69 -17.62
CA ASN A 121 18.39 13.63 -18.28
C ASN A 121 19.73 13.43 -17.58
N SER A 122 19.96 12.21 -17.08
CA SER A 122 21.20 11.85 -16.39
C SER A 122 22.22 11.26 -17.35
N GLU A 123 23.50 11.59 -17.15
CA GLU A 123 24.62 11.01 -17.91
C GLU A 123 24.98 9.59 -17.40
N GLU A 124 24.54 9.22 -16.20
CA GLU A 124 24.69 7.88 -15.63
C GLU A 124 23.39 7.36 -14.99
N ASN A 125 23.27 6.04 -14.85
CA ASN A 125 22.15 5.43 -14.14
C ASN A 125 22.37 5.52 -12.61
N LEU A 126 21.62 6.41 -11.97
CA LEU A 126 21.63 6.59 -10.52
C LEU A 126 20.68 5.62 -9.79
N HIS A 127 19.95 4.79 -10.53
CA HIS A 127 18.97 3.83 -10.02
C HIS A 127 18.02 4.49 -9.01
N ASP A 128 17.82 3.87 -7.84
CA ASP A 128 16.86 4.33 -6.84
C ASP A 128 17.27 5.65 -6.18
N LEU A 129 18.56 6.01 -6.15
CA LEU A 129 19.03 7.25 -5.54
C LEU A 129 18.35 8.48 -6.16
N SER A 130 18.09 8.41 -7.47
CA SER A 130 17.47 9.49 -8.22
C SER A 130 16.08 9.89 -7.71
N LYS A 131 15.30 8.96 -7.14
CA LYS A 131 14.01 9.27 -6.49
C LYS A 131 14.18 10.31 -5.39
N TYR A 132 15.18 10.08 -4.54
CA TYR A 132 15.42 10.86 -3.33
C TYR A 132 16.04 12.22 -3.64
N THR A 133 17.02 12.26 -4.53
CA THR A 133 17.61 13.54 -4.95
C THR A 133 16.56 14.41 -5.64
N THR A 134 15.75 13.83 -6.54
CA THR A 134 14.68 14.56 -7.24
C THR A 134 13.61 15.06 -6.28
N CYS A 135 13.13 14.23 -5.35
CA CYS A 135 12.16 14.68 -4.35
C CYS A 135 12.73 15.75 -3.40
N SER A 136 14.02 15.70 -3.08
CA SER A 136 14.64 16.74 -2.23
C SER A 136 14.60 18.14 -2.86
N MET A 137 14.51 18.20 -4.20
CA MET A 137 14.42 19.42 -5.01
C MET A 137 12.97 19.82 -5.33
N ALA A 138 11.98 19.00 -4.94
CA ALA A 138 10.58 19.22 -5.25
C ALA A 138 10.07 20.56 -4.68
N LYS A 139 9.11 21.18 -5.37
CA LYS A 139 8.46 22.43 -4.93
C LYS A 139 7.60 22.22 -3.68
N TYR A 140 6.89 21.09 -3.61
CA TYR A 140 5.94 20.78 -2.53
C TYR A 140 6.57 19.95 -1.41
N ASP A 141 5.96 19.98 -0.22
CA ASP A 141 6.49 19.31 0.99
C ASP A 141 6.33 17.78 0.98
N TYR A 142 5.59 17.25 0.02
CA TYR A 142 5.32 15.84 -0.12
C TYR A 142 5.52 15.41 -1.57
N CYS A 143 6.03 14.20 -1.73
CA CYS A 143 6.28 13.59 -3.02
C CYS A 143 5.45 12.32 -3.19
N TYR A 144 5.02 12.05 -4.43
CA TYR A 144 4.47 10.78 -4.87
C TYR A 144 5.50 10.05 -5.73
N PHE A 145 5.87 8.82 -5.40
CA PHE A 145 6.85 8.00 -6.13
C PHE A 145 6.16 6.94 -6.98
N GLN A 146 6.62 6.78 -8.23
CA GLN A 146 6.22 5.67 -9.09
C GLN A 146 7.34 5.33 -10.09
N ASP A 147 7.58 4.04 -10.31
CA ASP A 147 8.51 3.53 -11.32
C ASP A 147 7.83 3.34 -12.68
N ASP A 148 8.61 3.19 -13.75
CA ASP A 148 8.12 3.07 -15.13
C ASP A 148 7.59 1.67 -15.49
N ASP A 149 7.67 0.68 -14.60
CA ASP A 149 7.10 -0.65 -14.77
C ASP A 149 5.74 -0.85 -14.09
N TRP A 150 5.22 0.13 -13.35
CA TRP A 150 3.92 -0.04 -12.68
C TRP A 150 3.04 1.18 -12.87
N LEU A 151 1.74 0.93 -13.00
CA LEU A 151 0.72 1.95 -12.95
C LEU A 151 -0.13 1.76 -11.70
N ASN A 152 -0.09 2.75 -10.82
CA ASN A 152 -0.98 2.79 -9.68
C ASN A 152 -2.33 3.35 -10.12
N LEU A 153 -3.35 2.50 -10.23
CA LEU A 153 -4.69 2.96 -10.54
C LEU A 153 -5.44 3.54 -9.32
N TYR A 154 -4.92 3.40 -8.10
CA TYR A 154 -5.63 3.70 -6.84
C TYR A 154 -5.16 5.00 -6.19
N MET A 155 -5.09 6.05 -6.99
CA MET A 155 -4.49 7.32 -6.62
C MET A 155 -5.34 8.10 -5.61
N ASP A 156 -6.66 8.17 -5.79
CA ASP A 156 -7.56 8.88 -4.88
C ASP A 156 -7.64 8.19 -3.52
N SER A 157 -7.73 6.87 -3.52
CA SER A 157 -7.78 6.07 -2.29
C SER A 157 -6.46 6.21 -1.53
N LEU A 158 -5.32 6.05 -2.20
CA LEU A 158 -4.01 6.21 -1.58
C LEU A 158 -3.81 7.64 -1.05
N TYR A 159 -4.20 8.66 -1.82
CA TYR A 159 -4.13 10.06 -1.40
C TYR A 159 -5.04 10.34 -0.19
N THR A 160 -6.25 9.78 -0.19
CA THR A 160 -7.20 9.89 0.94
C THR A 160 -6.62 9.29 2.23
N ASN A 161 -5.95 8.14 2.13
CA ASN A 161 -5.25 7.53 3.27
C ASN A 161 -4.07 8.41 3.74
N PHE A 162 -3.31 8.97 2.79
CA PHE A 162 -2.18 9.87 3.05
C PHE A 162 -2.59 11.15 3.78
N LEU A 163 -3.72 11.77 3.41
CA LEU A 163 -4.19 13.02 4.02
C LEU A 163 -4.43 12.93 5.53
N GLU A 164 -4.78 11.75 6.04
CA GLU A 164 -5.01 11.57 7.48
C GLU A 164 -3.71 11.75 8.26
N ASN A 165 -2.58 11.26 7.75
CA ASN A 165 -1.30 11.22 8.46
C ASN A 165 -0.11 11.36 7.50
N PRO A 166 0.06 12.53 6.87
CA PRO A 166 0.98 12.71 5.74
C PRO A 166 2.46 12.55 6.11
N ASN A 167 2.78 12.52 7.40
CA ASN A 167 4.12 12.23 7.87
C ASN A 167 4.51 10.76 7.63
N LEU A 168 3.59 9.81 7.69
CA LEU A 168 3.92 8.39 7.43
C LEU A 168 4.19 8.15 5.94
N ILE A 169 4.90 7.05 5.63
CA ILE A 169 4.96 6.55 4.25
C ILE A 169 3.65 5.82 3.96
N HIS A 170 2.91 6.25 2.94
CA HIS A 170 1.72 5.57 2.46
C HIS A 170 2.04 4.92 1.11
N SER A 171 1.85 3.61 0.97
CA SER A 171 2.21 2.88 -0.25
C SER A 171 1.18 1.84 -0.65
N ASN A 172 1.12 1.53 -1.94
CA ASN A 172 0.41 0.35 -2.44
C ASN A 172 1.38 -0.82 -2.60
N SER A 173 0.91 -2.02 -2.24
CA SER A 173 1.69 -3.26 -2.31
C SER A 173 0.84 -4.39 -2.88
N MET A 174 1.37 -5.10 -3.88
CA MET A 174 0.79 -6.37 -4.31
C MET A 174 0.62 -7.32 -3.13
N PRO A 175 -0.42 -8.18 -3.08
CA PRO A 175 -0.66 -9.07 -1.93
C PRO A 175 0.56 -9.90 -1.52
N VAL A 176 1.24 -10.56 -2.47
CA VAL A 176 2.46 -11.33 -2.17
C VAL A 176 3.53 -10.43 -1.54
N VAL A 177 3.76 -9.25 -2.13
CA VAL A 177 4.75 -8.29 -1.65
C VAL A 177 4.37 -7.72 -0.28
N TYR A 178 3.09 -7.51 -0.02
CA TYR A 178 2.58 -7.10 1.27
C TYR A 178 2.96 -8.13 2.34
N LEU A 179 2.73 -9.42 2.09
CA LEU A 179 3.12 -10.51 3.00
C LEU A 179 4.63 -10.52 3.24
N GLU A 180 5.45 -10.39 2.19
CA GLU A 180 6.91 -10.32 2.35
C GLU A 180 7.34 -9.09 3.17
N SER A 181 6.68 -7.95 2.96
CA SER A 181 6.93 -6.73 3.72
C SER A 181 6.58 -6.90 5.20
N ARG A 182 5.53 -7.67 5.54
CA ARG A 182 5.18 -7.99 6.94
C ARG A 182 6.27 -8.78 7.67
N ARG A 183 7.06 -9.61 6.96
CA ARG A 183 8.23 -10.33 7.53
C ARG A 183 9.33 -9.37 7.97
N TRP A 184 9.42 -8.23 7.31
CA TRP A 184 10.39 -7.17 7.55
C TRP A 184 9.78 -5.96 8.26
N MET A 185 8.75 -6.20 9.10
CA MET A 185 8.27 -5.26 10.12
C MET A 185 8.56 -5.83 11.50
N PHE A 186 9.34 -5.13 12.30
CA PHE A 186 9.80 -5.63 13.60
C PHE A 186 10.10 -4.49 14.56
N ALA A 187 10.37 -4.85 15.82
CA ALA A 187 10.69 -3.88 16.85
C ALA A 187 11.87 -4.34 17.73
N ASN A 188 12.44 -3.38 18.44
CA ASN A 188 13.28 -3.58 19.61
C ASN A 188 13.10 -2.38 20.55
N ALA A 189 12.36 -2.59 21.65
CA ALA A 189 12.04 -1.53 22.60
C ALA A 189 13.31 -0.97 23.29
N ASP A 190 14.31 -1.81 23.59
CA ASP A 190 15.55 -1.38 24.24
C ASP A 190 16.36 -0.39 23.40
N LYS A 191 16.14 -0.38 22.08
CA LYS A 191 16.80 0.51 21.11
C LYS A 191 15.87 1.55 20.51
N ASN A 192 14.60 1.60 20.91
CA ASN A 192 13.57 2.42 20.26
C ASN A 192 13.52 2.17 18.73
N LEU A 193 13.60 0.89 18.35
CA LEU A 193 13.49 0.45 16.96
C LEU A 193 12.05 0.01 16.69
N HIS A 194 11.45 0.56 15.65
CA HIS A 194 10.09 0.27 15.18
C HIS A 194 9.99 0.57 13.70
N THR A 195 10.41 -0.40 12.88
CA THR A 195 10.66 -0.17 11.46
C THR A 195 10.01 -1.21 10.56
N GLY A 196 9.80 -0.85 9.30
CA GLY A 196 9.21 -1.70 8.29
C GLY A 196 9.73 -1.42 6.89
N PHE A 197 9.88 -2.47 6.09
CA PHE A 197 10.19 -2.33 4.67
C PHE A 197 8.91 -2.16 3.83
N THR A 198 8.99 -1.33 2.79
CA THR A 198 7.98 -1.26 1.71
C THR A 198 8.64 -0.92 0.37
N TRP A 199 8.02 -1.37 -0.71
CA TRP A 199 8.43 -1.04 -2.08
C TRP A 199 7.79 0.27 -2.51
N LEU A 200 8.60 1.26 -2.88
CA LEU A 200 8.10 2.61 -3.12
C LEU A 200 7.64 2.83 -4.57
N GLY A 201 8.22 2.09 -5.52
CA GLY A 201 7.97 2.24 -6.97
C GLY A 201 6.54 1.93 -7.43
N TYR A 202 5.73 1.31 -6.57
CA TYR A 202 4.35 0.93 -6.86
C TYR A 202 3.31 2.04 -6.69
N GLY A 203 3.75 3.24 -6.32
CA GLY A 203 2.88 4.33 -5.89
C GLY A 203 2.99 4.52 -4.39
N SER A 204 3.71 5.57 -3.98
CA SER A 204 3.89 5.90 -2.57
C SER A 204 3.91 7.40 -2.32
N PHE A 205 3.19 7.88 -1.30
CA PHE A 205 3.36 9.24 -0.78
C PHE A 205 4.37 9.26 0.36
N VAL A 206 5.29 10.23 0.30
CA VAL A 206 6.34 10.44 1.30
C VAL A 206 6.54 11.93 1.58
N SER A 207 6.99 12.26 2.78
CA SER A 207 7.42 13.63 3.11
C SER A 207 8.78 13.95 2.51
N ARG A 208 8.91 15.12 1.87
CA ARG A 208 10.18 15.69 1.41
C ARG A 208 11.18 15.84 2.56
N ALA A 209 10.71 16.19 3.76
CA ALA A 209 11.57 16.30 4.95
C ALA A 209 12.19 14.95 5.35
N LYS A 210 11.45 13.84 5.23
CA LYS A 210 12.02 12.49 5.45
C LYS A 210 13.05 12.14 4.39
N VAL A 211 12.82 12.52 3.14
CA VAL A 211 13.78 12.33 2.05
C VAL A 211 15.07 13.11 2.28
N GLN A 212 14.98 14.39 2.65
CA GLN A 212 16.14 15.22 2.97
C GLN A 212 16.92 14.66 4.18
N ARG A 213 16.21 14.21 5.22
CA ARG A 213 16.84 13.51 6.36
C ARG A 213 17.57 12.25 5.91
N PHE A 214 16.94 11.45 5.04
CA PHE A 214 17.55 10.24 4.50
C PHE A 214 18.82 10.53 3.72
N LEU A 215 18.85 11.56 2.86
CA LEU A 215 20.07 11.98 2.18
C LEU A 215 21.19 12.37 3.18
N GLY A 216 20.84 13.04 4.30
CA GLY A 216 21.75 13.32 5.39
C GLY A 216 22.26 12.06 6.13
N GLN A 217 21.40 11.05 6.32
CA GLN A 217 21.77 9.75 6.89
C GLN A 217 22.77 9.01 5.99
N LEU A 218 22.56 9.04 4.66
CA LEU A 218 23.49 8.43 3.69
C LEU A 218 24.89 9.05 3.78
N GLY A 219 24.98 10.38 3.93
CA GLY A 219 26.23 11.09 4.12
C GLY A 219 26.91 10.79 5.47
N SER A 220 26.13 10.48 6.51
CA SER A 220 26.65 10.23 7.86
C SER A 220 27.11 8.78 8.08
N ILE A 221 26.43 7.80 7.48
CA ILE A 221 26.72 6.37 7.65
C ILE A 221 27.73 5.85 6.61
N SER A 222 28.16 6.69 5.66
CA SER A 222 29.17 6.38 4.63
C SER A 222 28.90 5.04 3.93
N LEU A 223 27.87 5.02 3.08
CA LEU A 223 27.64 3.86 2.19
C LEU A 223 28.62 3.88 1.01
N ILE A 224 29.09 2.70 0.62
CA ILE A 224 29.87 2.51 -0.62
C ILE A 224 28.98 2.91 -1.82
N LYS A 225 29.57 3.53 -2.86
CA LYS A 225 28.86 4.09 -4.03
C LYS A 225 27.81 3.12 -4.62
N ASP A 226 28.13 1.84 -4.74
CA ASP A 226 27.20 0.85 -5.30
C ASP A 226 25.95 0.62 -4.43
N ARG A 227 26.05 0.81 -3.12
CA ARG A 227 24.89 0.70 -2.21
C ARG A 227 23.97 1.90 -2.29
N LEU A 228 24.48 3.07 -2.68
CA LEU A 228 23.64 4.25 -2.91
C LEU A 228 22.63 4.01 -4.03
N LYS A 229 22.99 3.20 -5.04
CA LYS A 229 22.08 2.79 -6.13
C LYS A 229 20.90 1.95 -5.65
N LEU A 230 20.99 1.37 -4.45
CA LEU A 230 19.96 0.52 -3.83
C LEU A 230 19.19 1.26 -2.73
N ALA A 231 19.12 2.59 -2.81
CA ALA A 231 18.54 3.45 -1.79
C ALA A 231 17.12 3.04 -1.33
N ASP A 232 16.29 2.47 -2.21
CA ASP A 232 14.95 1.96 -1.86
C ASP A 232 14.97 0.86 -0.79
N ARG A 233 16.07 0.11 -0.66
CA ARG A 233 16.23 -0.92 0.39
C ARG A 233 16.49 -0.33 1.77
N TYR A 234 16.86 0.95 1.84
CA TYR A 234 17.24 1.62 3.08
C TYR A 234 16.17 2.60 3.55
N PHE A 235 15.59 3.39 2.64
CA PHE A 235 14.76 4.54 2.99
C PHE A 235 13.65 4.23 3.99
N SER A 236 12.74 3.30 3.64
CA SER A 236 11.59 2.98 4.50
C SER A 236 12.03 2.50 5.88
N LEU A 237 13.06 1.65 5.92
CA LEU A 237 13.63 1.17 7.18
C LEU A 237 14.23 2.31 8.01
N TRP A 238 14.99 3.19 7.38
CA TRP A 238 15.75 4.27 8.03
C TRP A 238 14.88 5.45 8.46
N THR A 239 13.61 5.50 8.06
CA THR A 239 12.64 6.36 8.74
C THR A 239 12.39 5.96 10.18
N ASN A 240 12.74 4.70 10.53
CA ASN A 240 12.39 4.05 11.79
C ASN A 240 10.91 4.22 12.11
N GLN A 241 10.06 3.94 11.12
CA GLN A 241 8.61 3.92 11.24
C GLN A 241 8.06 2.71 10.51
N TYR A 242 6.90 2.22 10.93
CA TYR A 242 6.15 1.28 10.12
C TYR A 242 5.55 2.03 8.91
N PRO A 243 5.68 1.53 7.66
CA PRO A 243 4.93 2.08 6.54
C PRO A 243 3.43 1.76 6.63
N TYR A 244 2.58 2.67 6.16
CA TYR A 244 1.14 2.45 6.01
C TYR A 244 0.84 1.88 4.61
N GLN A 245 0.95 0.55 4.49
CA GLN A 245 0.78 -0.15 3.21
C GLN A 245 -0.68 -0.58 2.98
N LEU A 246 -1.16 -0.38 1.76
CA LEU A 246 -2.43 -0.91 1.27
C LEU A 246 -2.15 -2.14 0.39
N SER A 247 -2.91 -3.21 0.58
CA SER A 247 -2.77 -4.46 -0.17
C SER A 247 -3.77 -4.53 -1.31
N ASN A 248 -3.30 -4.45 -2.54
CA ASN A 248 -4.15 -4.49 -3.73
C ASN A 248 -3.40 -5.01 -4.95
N PRO A 249 -4.10 -5.56 -5.97
CA PRO A 249 -3.52 -5.84 -7.26
C PRO A 249 -2.97 -4.55 -7.86
N LEU A 250 -1.80 -4.64 -8.51
CA LEU A 250 -1.20 -3.54 -9.24
C LEU A 250 -1.17 -3.86 -10.73
N THR A 251 -1.15 -2.80 -11.54
CA THR A 251 -1.11 -2.92 -12.98
C THR A 251 0.33 -2.91 -13.46
N PRO A 252 0.87 -4.04 -13.96
CA PRO A 252 2.18 -4.02 -14.59
C PRO A 252 2.09 -3.28 -15.93
N LEU A 253 3.08 -2.43 -16.18
CA LEU A 253 3.40 -1.91 -17.51
C LEU A 253 4.48 -2.81 -18.15
N ASP A 254 5.29 -2.30 -19.08
CA ASP A 254 6.38 -3.09 -19.63
C ASP A 254 7.39 -3.48 -18.53
N GLN A 255 7.57 -4.79 -18.34
CA GLN A 255 8.50 -5.35 -17.36
C GLN A 255 9.85 -5.72 -17.97
N LYS A 256 10.05 -5.53 -19.28
CA LYS A 256 11.35 -5.79 -19.94
C LYS A 256 12.44 -4.92 -19.31
N ASP A 257 13.67 -5.41 -19.34
CA ASP A 257 14.85 -4.71 -18.76
C ASP A 257 14.75 -4.38 -17.27
N GLY A 258 13.78 -5.02 -16.59
CA GLY A 258 13.67 -4.96 -15.14
C GLY A 258 14.74 -5.79 -14.45
N TRP A 259 14.84 -5.60 -13.15
CA TRP A 259 15.69 -6.37 -12.27
C TRP A 259 15.29 -7.90 -12.38
N GLY A 260 16.23 -8.79 -12.81
CA GLY A 260 16.09 -10.26 -12.98
C GLY A 260 16.20 -11.22 -11.75
N VAL A 261 16.30 -12.55 -11.97
CA VAL A 261 15.95 -13.59 -10.97
C VAL A 261 16.91 -13.75 -9.77
N ASP A 262 18.21 -13.44 -9.89
CA ASP A 262 19.22 -13.62 -8.82
C ASP A 262 19.17 -12.56 -7.69
N GLN A 263 18.13 -11.74 -7.70
CA GLN A 263 18.14 -10.45 -7.00
C GLN A 263 17.43 -10.46 -5.67
N TRP A 264 16.61 -11.45 -5.36
CA TRP A 264 15.96 -11.52 -4.04
C TRP A 264 17.00 -11.66 -2.92
N ASN A 265 18.06 -12.41 -3.16
CA ASN A 265 19.19 -12.53 -2.24
C ASN A 265 19.81 -11.15 -2.02
N MET A 266 20.11 -10.44 -3.11
CA MET A 266 20.67 -9.08 -3.05
C MET A 266 19.72 -8.12 -2.33
N VAL A 267 18.43 -8.14 -2.63
CA VAL A 267 17.39 -7.31 -2.02
C VAL A 267 17.37 -7.53 -0.52
N TYR A 268 17.18 -8.77 -0.07
CA TYR A 268 17.04 -9.07 1.36
C TYR A 268 18.34 -8.90 2.12
N ASN A 269 19.50 -9.17 1.51
CA ASN A 269 20.79 -8.87 2.12
C ASN A 269 20.99 -7.36 2.32
N ASN A 270 20.52 -6.52 1.40
CA ASN A 270 20.56 -5.05 1.58
C ASN A 270 19.53 -4.56 2.60
N ILE A 271 18.35 -5.18 2.69
CA ILE A 271 17.37 -4.89 3.75
C ILE A 271 17.96 -5.26 5.12
N LEU A 272 18.64 -6.40 5.23
CA LEU A 272 19.35 -6.79 6.45
C LEU A 272 20.47 -5.81 6.80
N ASP A 273 21.30 -5.44 5.83
CA ASP A 273 22.38 -4.45 6.03
C ASP A 273 21.83 -3.09 6.49
N ALA A 274 20.78 -2.60 5.84
CA ALA A 274 20.08 -1.38 6.24
C ALA A 274 19.60 -1.47 7.69
N THR A 275 19.04 -2.62 8.08
CA THR A 275 18.56 -2.86 9.44
C THR A 275 19.70 -2.88 10.46
N GLN A 276 20.80 -3.56 10.16
CA GLN A 276 21.98 -3.62 11.04
C GLN A 276 22.58 -2.23 11.27
N LYS A 277 22.66 -1.41 10.21
CA LYS A 277 23.13 -0.02 10.29
C LYS A 277 22.20 0.86 11.11
N LEU A 278 20.88 0.75 10.90
CA LEU A 278 19.88 1.44 11.71
C LEU A 278 20.00 1.05 13.18
N TYR A 279 20.07 -0.25 13.49
CA TYR A 279 20.21 -0.75 14.86
C TYR A 279 21.46 -0.18 15.53
N THR A 280 22.60 -0.19 14.82
CA THR A 280 23.87 0.35 15.32
C THR A 280 23.77 1.86 15.59
N ALA A 281 23.16 2.61 14.67
CA ALA A 281 22.95 4.04 14.83
C ALA A 281 22.03 4.36 16.04
N LEU A 282 20.97 3.57 16.23
CA LEU A 282 20.07 3.71 17.38
C LEU A 282 20.74 3.31 18.70
N ALA A 283 21.68 2.37 18.69
CA ALA A 283 22.40 1.95 19.89
C ALA A 283 23.33 3.03 20.45
N VAL A 284 23.84 3.94 19.59
CA VAL A 284 24.58 5.11 20.04
C VAL A 284 23.59 6.13 20.61
N LYS A 285 23.71 6.44 21.90
CA LYS A 285 23.02 7.58 22.54
C LYS A 285 23.69 8.88 22.08
N SER A 286 23.48 9.26 20.83
CA SER A 286 23.87 10.57 20.33
C SER A 286 22.71 11.55 20.44
N SER A 287 23.02 12.82 20.65
CA SER A 287 22.07 13.93 20.51
C SER A 287 21.68 14.22 19.05
N SER A 288 22.18 13.44 18.07
CA SER A 288 21.84 13.67 16.67
C SER A 288 20.41 13.21 16.39
N GLU A 289 19.61 14.09 15.77
CA GLU A 289 18.24 13.82 15.34
C GLU A 289 18.17 13.01 14.03
N LEU A 290 19.25 12.34 13.63
CA LEU A 290 19.33 11.64 12.35
C LEU A 290 18.28 10.53 12.23
N PHE A 291 17.93 9.85 13.32
CA PHE A 291 16.92 8.79 13.33
C PHE A 291 15.84 9.08 14.36
N THR A 292 14.58 9.05 13.93
CA THR A 292 13.42 9.16 14.82
C THR A 292 13.42 7.99 15.80
N ARG A 293 13.13 8.24 17.08
CA ARG A 293 13.06 7.20 18.13
C ARG A 293 11.66 7.01 18.71
N GLU A 294 10.70 7.83 18.31
CA GLU A 294 9.31 7.68 18.71
C GLU A 294 8.47 7.21 17.53
N GLU A 295 7.50 6.34 17.78
CA GLU A 295 6.56 5.93 16.75
C GLU A 295 5.62 7.09 16.40
N GLU A 296 5.53 7.41 15.12
CA GLU A 296 4.64 8.44 14.59
C GLU A 296 3.20 7.96 14.63
N LYS A 297 2.30 8.85 15.04
CA LYS A 297 0.86 8.59 15.03
C LYS A 297 0.32 8.55 13.59
N PRO A 298 -0.71 7.72 13.31
CA PRO A 298 -1.31 6.71 14.18
C PRO A 298 -0.30 5.60 14.48
N TYR A 299 -0.34 5.13 15.71
CA TYR A 299 0.41 3.95 16.08
C TYR A 299 -0.06 2.76 15.25
N TYR A 300 0.77 1.74 15.13
CA TYR A 300 0.53 0.58 14.30
C TYR A 300 -0.87 -0.03 14.48
N ASN A 301 -1.35 -0.10 15.73
CA ASN A 301 -2.67 -0.67 16.07
C ASN A 301 -3.85 0.18 15.60
N ASP A 302 -3.65 1.48 15.42
CA ASP A 302 -4.70 2.42 14.99
C ASP A 302 -4.82 2.47 13.46
N ARG A 303 -3.93 1.78 12.74
CA ARG A 303 -3.90 1.73 11.26
C ARG A 303 -4.84 0.65 10.76
N ILE A 304 -6.09 1.02 10.52
CA ILE A 304 -7.19 0.10 10.20
C ILE A 304 -7.49 -0.03 8.71
N ILE A 305 -7.07 0.93 7.89
CA ILE A 305 -7.20 0.88 6.43
C ILE A 305 -6.30 -0.22 5.86
N ARG A 306 -6.79 -1.02 4.91
CA ARG A 306 -6.09 -2.22 4.42
C ARG A 306 -5.96 -2.34 2.91
N ALA A 307 -6.94 -1.86 2.15
CA ALA A 307 -6.93 -1.95 0.68
C ALA A 307 -7.76 -0.82 0.08
N PRO A 308 -7.40 -0.27 -1.09
CA PRO A 308 -8.33 0.52 -1.89
C PRO A 308 -9.42 -0.37 -2.49
N CYS A 309 -10.58 0.22 -2.77
CA CYS A 309 -11.63 -0.39 -3.58
C CYS A 309 -11.24 -0.38 -5.06
N LEU A 310 -11.74 -1.34 -5.86
CA LEU A 310 -11.39 -1.47 -7.28
C LEU A 310 -11.56 -0.16 -8.06
N ASN A 311 -12.66 0.56 -7.78
CA ASN A 311 -13.05 1.78 -8.48
C ASN A 311 -12.36 3.07 -7.97
N ASP A 312 -11.42 2.94 -7.02
CA ASP A 312 -10.68 4.06 -6.41
C ASP A 312 -11.54 5.08 -5.63
N LYS A 313 -12.76 4.73 -5.24
CA LYS A 313 -13.70 5.65 -4.55
C LYS A 313 -13.87 5.34 -3.06
N CYS A 314 -13.22 4.31 -2.56
CA CYS A 314 -13.20 3.97 -1.15
C CYS A 314 -11.97 3.17 -0.75
N LEU A 315 -11.81 3.02 0.56
CA LEU A 315 -10.80 2.21 1.20
C LEU A 315 -11.49 1.19 2.12
N PHE A 316 -11.14 -0.07 1.96
CA PHE A 316 -11.52 -1.15 2.87
C PHE A 316 -10.75 -1.01 4.19
N LEU A 317 -11.48 -1.08 5.31
CA LEU A 317 -10.93 -0.99 6.66
C LEU A 317 -11.35 -2.18 7.51
N THR A 318 -10.48 -2.62 8.41
CA THR A 318 -10.76 -3.66 9.40
C THR A 318 -9.74 -3.62 10.54
N ASN A 319 -10.19 -3.91 11.76
CA ASN A 319 -9.29 -4.12 12.89
C ASN A 319 -8.76 -5.57 12.98
N ILE A 320 -9.26 -6.48 12.14
CA ILE A 320 -8.86 -7.89 12.10
C ILE A 320 -7.62 -8.03 11.22
N ASP A 321 -6.43 -7.87 11.82
CA ASP A 321 -5.13 -8.10 11.16
C ASP A 321 -4.73 -9.58 11.33
N PRO A 322 -4.61 -10.38 10.25
CA PRO A 322 -4.28 -11.79 10.36
C PRO A 322 -2.79 -12.00 10.67
N PHE A 323 -1.96 -10.98 10.50
CA PHE A 323 -0.53 -11.06 10.72
C PHE A 323 -0.15 -10.82 12.19
N PRO A 324 1.07 -11.22 12.60
CA PRO A 324 1.61 -10.89 13.90
C PRO A 324 1.84 -9.39 14.05
N HIS A 325 1.66 -8.88 15.26
CA HIS A 325 2.04 -7.52 15.60
C HIS A 325 3.57 -7.36 15.48
N PRO A 326 4.11 -6.27 14.88
CA PRO A 326 5.54 -6.08 14.69
C PRO A 326 6.38 -6.20 15.97
N SER A 327 5.84 -5.79 17.12
CA SER A 327 6.54 -5.93 18.42
C SER A 327 6.78 -7.38 18.86
N ARG A 328 6.05 -8.36 18.29
CA ARG A 328 6.29 -9.79 18.55
C ARG A 328 7.49 -10.33 17.77
N ILE A 329 7.95 -9.60 16.75
CA ILE A 329 9.10 -9.95 15.94
C ILE A 329 10.27 -9.12 16.47
N TYR A 330 11.01 -9.69 17.42
CA TYR A 330 12.11 -8.98 18.07
C TYR A 330 13.38 -9.03 17.22
N TYR A 331 13.91 -7.86 16.82
CA TYR A 331 15.20 -7.77 16.13
C TYR A 331 16.35 -7.64 17.13
N ALA A 332 17.47 -8.34 16.87
CA ALA A 332 18.66 -8.35 17.70
C ALA A 332 19.92 -8.25 16.82
N ASN A 333 21.00 -7.70 17.37
CA ASN A 333 22.26 -7.49 16.65
C ASN A 333 23.00 -8.77 16.26
N ASN A 334 22.64 -9.92 16.83
CA ASN A 334 23.24 -11.21 16.47
C ASN A 334 22.66 -11.81 15.18
N ILE A 335 21.68 -11.16 14.54
CA ILE A 335 21.15 -11.58 13.24
C ILE A 335 22.16 -11.18 12.15
N THR A 336 22.79 -12.19 11.56
CA THR A 336 23.78 -12.03 10.49
C THR A 336 23.28 -12.53 9.14
N HIS A 337 22.22 -13.36 9.12
CA HIS A 337 21.63 -13.87 7.89
C HIS A 337 20.13 -13.53 7.79
N VAL A 338 19.65 -13.33 6.55
CA VAL A 338 18.24 -13.09 6.23
C VAL A 338 17.33 -14.15 6.84
N ARG A 339 17.72 -15.43 6.71
CA ARG A 339 16.97 -16.58 7.21
C ARG A 339 16.75 -16.54 8.72
N ASP A 340 17.69 -15.97 9.48
CA ASP A 340 17.57 -15.89 10.95
C ASP A 340 16.41 -14.97 11.34
N GLN A 341 16.30 -13.80 10.70
CA GLN A 341 15.20 -12.87 10.91
C GLN A 341 13.88 -13.45 10.42
N GLU A 342 13.84 -14.03 9.22
CA GLU A 342 12.63 -14.63 8.67
C GLU A 342 12.12 -15.81 9.51
N SER A 343 13.03 -16.59 10.11
CA SER A 343 12.67 -17.70 11.00
C SER A 343 11.88 -17.24 12.23
N LYS A 344 12.15 -16.03 12.75
CA LYS A 344 11.41 -15.47 13.88
C LYS A 344 9.96 -15.18 13.50
N PHE A 345 9.73 -14.62 12.32
CA PHE A 345 8.39 -14.41 11.78
C PHE A 345 7.68 -15.74 11.49
N ASN A 346 8.39 -16.68 10.85
CA ASN A 346 7.84 -17.97 10.42
C ASN A 346 7.36 -18.87 11.56
N LYS A 347 7.81 -18.61 12.80
CA LYS A 347 7.35 -19.33 14.01
C LYS A 347 6.03 -18.82 14.57
N LEU A 348 5.52 -17.68 14.08
CA LEU A 348 4.30 -17.06 14.55
C LEU A 348 3.10 -17.51 13.72
N ASP A 349 1.90 -17.23 14.22
CA ASP A 349 0.65 -17.48 13.50
C ASP A 349 0.41 -16.38 12.45
N PHE A 350 0.38 -16.77 11.17
CA PHE A 350 0.11 -15.88 10.04
C PHE A 350 -0.39 -16.68 8.82
N PRO A 351 -1.12 -16.03 7.89
CA PRO A 351 -1.60 -16.69 6.69
C PRO A 351 -0.49 -17.29 5.83
N SER A 352 -0.70 -18.51 5.34
CA SER A 352 0.18 -19.07 4.31
C SER A 352 0.12 -18.21 3.04
N LYS A 353 1.17 -18.28 2.20
CA LYS A 353 1.18 -17.59 0.89
C LYS A 353 -0.01 -17.99 0.02
N PHE A 354 -0.40 -19.27 0.06
CA PHE A 354 -1.58 -19.76 -0.65
C PHE A 354 -2.86 -19.10 -0.12
N PHE A 355 -3.06 -19.07 1.21
CA PHE A 355 -4.23 -18.40 1.78
C PHE A 355 -4.26 -16.92 1.39
N TRP A 356 -3.14 -16.21 1.58
CA TRP A 356 -3.08 -14.78 1.34
C TRP A 356 -3.35 -14.42 -0.13
N ASN A 357 -2.87 -15.24 -1.06
CA ASN A 357 -3.12 -15.05 -2.49
C ASN A 357 -4.57 -15.28 -2.92
N ASN A 358 -5.41 -15.91 -2.09
CA ASN A 358 -6.81 -16.20 -2.44
C ASN A 358 -7.81 -15.45 -1.55
N TYR A 359 -7.35 -14.90 -0.41
CA TYR A 359 -8.24 -14.33 0.61
C TYR A 359 -7.74 -13.01 1.24
N ALA A 360 -6.81 -12.31 0.59
CA ALA A 360 -6.36 -10.97 1.00
C ALA A 360 -7.49 -9.91 1.05
N TYR A 361 -7.20 -8.78 1.67
CA TYR A 361 -8.18 -7.73 1.97
C TYR A 361 -8.95 -7.17 0.76
N HIS A 362 -8.28 -6.98 -0.38
CA HIS A 362 -8.89 -6.37 -1.57
C HIS A 362 -10.05 -7.19 -2.14
N TYR A 363 -10.09 -8.50 -1.88
CA TYR A 363 -11.18 -9.37 -2.32
C TYR A 363 -12.54 -9.07 -1.65
N ALA A 364 -12.59 -8.17 -0.67
CA ALA A 364 -13.87 -7.66 -0.14
C ALA A 364 -14.48 -6.55 -1.03
N VAL A 365 -13.69 -5.95 -1.91
CA VAL A 365 -13.97 -4.67 -2.61
C VAL A 365 -13.40 -4.64 -4.03
N ASP A 366 -13.33 -5.81 -4.67
CA ASP A 366 -12.82 -6.01 -6.03
C ASP A 366 -13.94 -6.14 -7.09
N SER A 367 -15.20 -5.96 -6.68
CA SER A 367 -16.40 -6.10 -7.51
C SER A 367 -16.59 -7.48 -8.15
N ASP A 368 -16.00 -8.53 -7.57
CA ASP A 368 -16.21 -9.93 -7.99
C ASP A 368 -16.79 -10.77 -6.84
N GLU A 369 -18.06 -11.16 -6.98
CA GLU A 369 -18.76 -11.94 -5.95
C GLU A 369 -18.21 -13.37 -5.73
N LYS A 370 -17.25 -13.81 -6.56
CA LYS A 370 -16.65 -15.16 -6.51
C LYS A 370 -15.36 -15.22 -5.72
N THR A 371 -14.68 -14.09 -5.55
CA THR A 371 -13.49 -13.95 -4.72
C THR A 371 -13.91 -13.44 -3.36
N CYS A 372 -13.17 -13.77 -2.29
CA CYS A 372 -13.58 -13.36 -0.95
C CYS A 372 -12.40 -12.98 -0.08
N TRP A 373 -12.52 -11.90 0.67
CA TRP A 373 -11.67 -11.70 1.85
C TRP A 373 -12.09 -12.69 2.93
N ASN A 374 -11.13 -13.35 3.57
CA ASN A 374 -11.37 -14.19 4.74
C ASN A 374 -10.70 -13.57 5.97
N SER A 375 -11.41 -13.50 7.09
CA SER A 375 -10.92 -12.87 8.32
C SER A 375 -9.69 -13.56 8.91
N TYR A 376 -9.41 -14.83 8.54
CA TYR A 376 -8.35 -15.73 9.02
C TYR A 376 -8.44 -16.05 10.51
N LYS A 377 -8.48 -15.01 11.36
CA LYS A 377 -8.77 -15.09 12.78
C LYS A 377 -10.29 -15.13 13.00
N ILE A 378 -10.69 -15.82 14.06
CA ILE A 378 -12.08 -15.87 14.51
C ILE A 378 -12.46 -14.50 15.10
N PRO A 379 -13.43 -13.79 14.51
CA PRO A 379 -13.84 -12.47 15.00
C PRO A 379 -14.48 -12.52 16.39
N LYS A 380 -14.17 -11.53 17.21
CA LYS A 380 -14.73 -11.31 18.54
C LYS A 380 -15.75 -10.19 18.53
N ILE A 381 -16.55 -10.10 19.59
CA ILE A 381 -17.41 -8.94 19.81
C ILE A 381 -16.60 -7.65 19.75
N GLY A 382 -17.09 -6.68 18.95
CA GLY A 382 -16.40 -5.41 18.72
C GLY A 382 -15.40 -5.40 17.55
N ASP A 383 -15.03 -6.55 16.99
CA ASP A 383 -14.29 -6.59 15.72
C ASP A 383 -15.16 -6.08 14.58
N TYR A 384 -14.54 -5.46 13.58
CA TYR A 384 -15.27 -4.81 12.50
C TYR A 384 -14.51 -4.80 11.19
N PHE A 385 -15.27 -4.67 10.11
CA PHE A 385 -14.80 -4.31 8.79
C PHE A 385 -15.71 -3.23 8.20
N GLY A 386 -15.32 -2.59 7.11
CA GLY A 386 -16.15 -1.59 6.46
C GLY A 386 -15.39 -0.77 5.45
N LEU A 387 -15.87 0.46 5.23
CA LEU A 387 -15.34 1.35 4.21
C LEU A 387 -15.10 2.76 4.76
N GLN A 388 -14.03 3.37 4.29
CA GLN A 388 -13.84 4.82 4.25
C GLN A 388 -14.10 5.29 2.82
N PHE A 389 -14.94 6.30 2.63
CA PHE A 389 -15.23 6.88 1.34
C PHE A 389 -14.27 8.03 1.02
N VAL A 390 -13.85 8.13 -0.25
CA VAL A 390 -13.08 9.28 -0.76
C VAL A 390 -13.95 10.55 -0.70
N GLU A 391 -15.19 10.44 -1.18
CA GLU A 391 -16.22 11.48 -1.04
C GLU A 391 -17.28 11.04 -0.03
N PRO A 392 -17.77 11.93 0.86
CA PRO A 392 -18.87 11.59 1.76
C PRO A 392 -20.10 11.01 1.04
N ARG A 393 -20.74 10.01 1.64
CA ARG A 393 -21.92 9.29 1.10
C ARG A 393 -23.04 9.22 2.13
N PHE A 394 -24.24 8.79 1.73
CA PHE A 394 -25.36 8.52 2.66
C PHE A 394 -26.05 7.20 2.36
N PRO A 395 -25.32 6.07 2.47
CA PRO A 395 -25.92 4.78 2.18
C PRO A 395 -27.08 4.50 3.15
N LYS A 396 -28.19 3.98 2.62
CA LYS A 396 -29.35 3.51 3.41
C LYS A 396 -29.48 1.99 3.41
N LYS A 397 -28.68 1.33 2.56
CA LYS A 397 -28.68 -0.10 2.35
C LYS A 397 -27.24 -0.58 2.13
N ILE A 398 -26.89 -1.68 2.77
CA ILE A 398 -25.67 -2.44 2.54
C ILE A 398 -26.02 -3.91 2.34
N THR A 399 -25.42 -4.54 1.34
CA THR A 399 -25.51 -5.97 1.08
C THR A 399 -24.14 -6.59 1.23
N LEU A 400 -24.06 -7.64 2.03
CA LEU A 400 -22.87 -8.46 2.19
C LEU A 400 -23.09 -9.78 1.45
N ILE A 401 -22.12 -10.17 0.64
CA ILE A 401 -22.10 -11.47 -0.05
C ILE A 401 -21.01 -12.32 0.57
N SER A 402 -21.30 -13.60 0.79
CA SER A 402 -20.37 -14.59 1.33
C SER A 402 -20.45 -15.90 0.53
N SER A 403 -19.35 -16.63 0.47
CA SER A 403 -19.30 -17.95 -0.17
C SER A 403 -20.00 -19.02 0.69
N LYS A 404 -20.10 -18.76 1.99
CA LYS A 404 -20.62 -19.63 3.06
C LYS A 404 -21.85 -19.01 3.73
N ASN A 405 -22.52 -19.80 4.56
CA ASN A 405 -23.63 -19.30 5.38
C ASN A 405 -23.13 -18.18 6.29
N PHE A 406 -23.80 -17.04 6.24
CA PHE A 406 -23.37 -15.83 6.92
C PHE A 406 -24.27 -15.54 8.13
N ASP A 407 -23.68 -15.36 9.31
CA ASP A 407 -24.39 -14.99 10.52
C ASP A 407 -24.64 -13.47 10.53
N PRO A 408 -25.89 -12.98 10.50
CA PRO A 408 -26.19 -11.55 10.40
C PRO A 408 -26.01 -10.77 11.72
N SER A 409 -25.23 -11.27 12.67
CA SER A 409 -25.03 -10.68 14.00
C SER A 409 -24.05 -9.49 13.98
N PHE A 410 -24.49 -8.39 13.37
CA PHE A 410 -23.70 -7.17 13.20
C PHE A 410 -24.47 -5.90 13.55
N ASN A 411 -23.73 -4.91 14.06
CA ASN A 411 -24.15 -3.53 14.21
C ASN A 411 -23.59 -2.68 13.07
N ILE A 412 -24.36 -1.72 12.56
CA ILE A 412 -23.88 -0.76 11.57
C ILE A 412 -23.55 0.54 12.29
N ARG A 413 -22.32 1.02 12.12
CA ARG A 413 -21.85 2.28 12.72
C ARG A 413 -21.26 3.18 11.65
N VAL A 414 -21.48 4.48 11.80
CA VAL A 414 -20.98 5.49 10.86
C VAL A 414 -20.21 6.59 11.58
N SER A 415 -19.31 7.25 10.84
CA SER A 415 -18.57 8.42 11.32
C SER A 415 -18.28 9.39 10.17
N SER A 416 -18.16 10.68 10.52
CA SER A 416 -17.66 11.72 9.61
C SER A 416 -16.15 11.91 9.70
N ASP A 417 -15.52 11.48 10.80
CA ASP A 417 -14.14 11.83 11.18
C ASP A 417 -13.29 10.63 11.60
N GLY A 418 -13.80 9.41 11.49
CA GLY A 418 -13.12 8.17 11.88
C GLY A 418 -12.96 7.96 13.40
N ASN A 419 -13.27 8.96 14.22
CA ASN A 419 -13.05 8.96 15.66
C ASN A 419 -14.37 8.80 16.44
N ARG A 420 -15.41 9.55 16.07
CA ARG A 420 -16.71 9.53 16.73
C ARG A 420 -17.70 8.67 15.98
N TRP A 421 -17.89 7.46 16.47
CA TRP A 421 -18.75 6.46 15.85
C TRP A 421 -20.15 6.47 16.43
N ARG A 422 -21.15 6.40 15.56
CA ARG A 422 -22.56 6.37 15.93
C ARG A 422 -23.24 5.15 15.33
N THR A 423 -24.01 4.44 16.14
CA THR A 423 -24.78 3.27 15.70
C THR A 423 -26.02 3.72 14.94
N CYS A 424 -26.27 3.11 13.78
CA CYS A 424 -27.46 3.35 12.98
C CYS A 424 -28.58 2.40 13.40
N ASN A 425 -29.83 2.84 13.20
CA ASN A 425 -30.98 1.99 13.46
C ASN A 425 -31.21 1.06 12.26
N ILE A 426 -31.14 -0.26 12.47
CA ILE A 426 -31.42 -1.26 11.44
C ILE A 426 -32.94 -1.42 11.33
N ILE A 427 -33.49 -0.99 10.20
CA ILE A 427 -34.93 -1.04 9.92
C ILE A 427 -35.35 -2.45 9.50
N LYS A 428 -34.52 -3.09 8.67
CA LYS A 428 -34.82 -4.40 8.12
C LYS A 428 -33.55 -5.15 7.79
N THR A 429 -33.49 -6.41 8.20
CA THR A 429 -32.50 -7.39 7.73
C THR A 429 -33.22 -8.40 6.85
N SER A 430 -32.68 -8.65 5.66
CA SER A 430 -33.20 -9.69 4.77
C SER A 430 -32.07 -10.59 4.30
N ASN A 431 -32.29 -11.90 4.41
CA ASN A 431 -31.38 -12.91 3.91
C ASN A 431 -31.98 -13.49 2.61
N THR A 432 -31.18 -13.52 1.55
CA THR A 432 -31.55 -14.13 0.26
C THR A 432 -30.54 -15.21 -0.11
N ASP A 433 -30.91 -16.09 -1.05
CA ASP A 433 -30.10 -17.23 -1.54
C ASP A 433 -29.39 -18.02 -0.44
N TYR A 434 -30.11 -18.95 0.18
CA TYR A 434 -29.52 -19.96 1.07
C TYR A 434 -28.59 -19.38 2.16
N LYS A 435 -28.86 -18.16 2.67
CA LYS A 435 -28.06 -17.44 3.69
C LYS A 435 -26.64 -17.02 3.26
N LYS A 436 -26.36 -16.96 1.96
CA LYS A 436 -25.08 -16.46 1.42
C LYS A 436 -25.06 -14.94 1.19
N SER A 437 -26.23 -14.30 1.20
CA SER A 437 -26.35 -12.85 1.11
C SER A 437 -27.17 -12.30 2.26
N VAL A 438 -26.67 -11.23 2.88
CA VAL A 438 -27.38 -10.49 3.93
C VAL A 438 -27.45 -9.02 3.55
N THR A 439 -28.67 -8.51 3.50
CA THR A 439 -28.93 -7.09 3.25
C THR A 439 -29.44 -6.43 4.51
N PHE A 440 -28.82 -5.32 4.89
CA PHE A 440 -29.28 -4.45 5.96
C PHE A 440 -29.80 -3.14 5.37
N LYS A 441 -31.05 -2.79 5.68
CA LYS A 441 -31.59 -1.45 5.49
C LYS A 441 -31.52 -0.72 6.82
N PHE A 442 -30.94 0.48 6.81
CA PHE A 442 -30.66 1.22 8.03
C PHE A 442 -30.88 2.73 7.84
N ASN A 443 -31.07 3.43 8.95
CA ASN A 443 -31.20 4.88 8.97
C ASN A 443 -30.16 5.51 9.91
N CYS A 444 -29.33 6.38 9.35
CA CYS A 444 -28.32 7.18 10.06
C CYS A 444 -28.57 8.70 9.95
N SER A 445 -29.68 9.13 9.33
CA SER A 445 -29.93 10.52 8.91
C SER A 445 -30.02 11.50 10.08
N ASN A 446 -30.46 11.04 11.25
CA ASN A 446 -30.53 11.87 12.45
C ASN A 446 -29.18 11.99 13.18
N THR A 447 -28.14 11.33 12.68
CA THR A 447 -26.97 10.98 13.49
C THR A 447 -25.69 11.63 12.98
N VAL A 448 -25.48 11.70 11.65
CA VAL A 448 -24.27 12.26 11.04
C VAL A 448 -24.61 12.91 9.68
N LYS A 449 -24.21 14.17 9.50
CA LYS A 449 -24.50 14.97 8.28
C LYS A 449 -23.58 14.73 7.09
N ASN A 450 -22.45 14.05 7.25
CA ASN A 450 -21.49 13.73 6.17
C ASN A 450 -20.80 12.41 6.53
N ILE A 451 -21.32 11.27 6.06
CA ILE A 451 -20.73 9.98 6.42
C ILE A 451 -19.51 9.75 5.53
N ARG A 452 -18.33 9.71 6.15
CA ARG A 452 -17.07 9.33 5.50
C ARG A 452 -16.67 7.89 5.80
N PHE A 453 -17.16 7.33 6.90
CA PHE A 453 -16.82 6.00 7.36
C PHE A 453 -18.08 5.23 7.68
N ILE A 454 -18.11 3.96 7.27
CA ILE A 454 -19.09 2.97 7.71
C ILE A 454 -18.34 1.73 8.17
N ARG A 455 -18.76 1.15 9.30
CA ARG A 455 -18.27 -0.14 9.76
C ARG A 455 -19.41 -1.07 10.17
N ILE A 456 -19.22 -2.34 9.87
CA ILE A 456 -20.04 -3.47 10.24
C ILE A 456 -19.31 -4.16 11.39
N GLU A 457 -19.84 -4.02 12.60
CA GLU A 457 -19.20 -4.41 13.86
C GLU A 457 -19.88 -5.65 14.44
N ALA A 458 -19.11 -6.68 14.72
CA ALA A 458 -19.56 -7.94 15.30
C ALA A 458 -20.27 -7.69 16.64
N SER A 459 -21.54 -8.11 16.74
CA SER A 459 -22.34 -7.95 17.96
C SER A 459 -22.18 -9.12 18.94
N LYS A 460 -21.44 -10.16 18.55
CA LYS A 460 -21.14 -11.35 19.37
C LYS A 460 -19.82 -11.98 18.93
N ASN A 461 -19.33 -12.94 19.72
CA ASN A 461 -18.21 -13.78 19.31
C ASN A 461 -18.64 -14.78 18.24
N PHE A 462 -17.83 -14.94 17.21
CA PHE A 462 -18.04 -15.93 16.17
C PHE A 462 -17.36 -17.25 16.56
N LEU A 463 -17.79 -18.35 15.95
CA LEU A 463 -17.19 -19.68 16.16
C LEU A 463 -16.12 -20.03 15.12
N GLU A 464 -16.15 -19.34 13.97
CA GLU A 464 -15.25 -19.57 12.84
C GLU A 464 -14.93 -18.24 12.14
N PRO A 465 -13.85 -18.18 11.35
CA PRO A 465 -13.60 -17.06 10.44
C PRO A 465 -14.73 -16.90 9.42
N PHE A 466 -15.09 -15.66 9.06
CA PHE A 466 -16.06 -15.41 8.00
C PHE A 466 -15.39 -14.98 6.69
N GLU A 467 -16.17 -15.02 5.61
CA GLU A 467 -15.77 -14.55 4.28
C GLU A 467 -16.69 -13.43 3.80
N ILE A 468 -16.12 -12.37 3.23
CA ILE A 468 -16.83 -11.29 2.53
C ILE A 468 -16.35 -11.30 1.09
N CYS A 469 -17.25 -11.66 0.18
CA CYS A 469 -16.99 -11.72 -1.25
C CYS A 469 -17.37 -10.44 -1.98
N SER A 470 -18.32 -9.68 -1.45
CA SER A 470 -18.59 -8.33 -1.94
C SER A 470 -19.30 -7.52 -0.87
N LEU A 471 -19.04 -6.21 -0.87
CA LEU A 471 -19.66 -5.23 0.00
C LEU A 471 -20.37 -4.19 -0.87
N ILE A 472 -21.65 -4.42 -1.12
CA ILE A 472 -22.45 -3.59 -2.03
C ILE A 472 -23.18 -2.51 -1.26
N LEU A 473 -23.01 -1.25 -1.65
CA LEU A 473 -23.79 -0.12 -1.16
C LEU A 473 -24.70 0.42 -2.28
N GLU A 474 -25.89 0.91 -1.93
CA GLU A 474 -26.92 1.39 -2.87
C GLU A 474 -26.41 2.41 -3.92
N GLU A 475 -25.35 3.16 -3.59
CA GLU A 475 -24.76 4.21 -4.44
C GLU A 475 -23.29 3.92 -4.83
N LEU A 476 -22.77 2.76 -4.43
CA LEU A 476 -21.38 2.37 -4.64
C LEU A 476 -21.29 0.84 -4.71
N ASN A 477 -21.19 0.31 -5.93
CA ASN A 477 -20.88 -1.09 -6.12
C ASN A 477 -19.36 -1.26 -6.03
N VAL A 478 -18.89 -2.01 -5.02
CA VAL A 478 -17.48 -2.31 -4.79
C VAL A 478 -17.25 -3.75 -4.44
#